data_AF-A0A7K2Q304-F1
#
_entry.id   AF-A0A7K2Q304-F1
#
_cell.length_a   1.000
_cell.length_b   1.000
_cell.length_c   1.000
_cell.angle_alpha   90.00
_cell.angle_beta   90.00
_cell.angle_gamma   90.00
#
_symmetry.space_group_name_H-M   'P 1'
#
loop_
_entity.id
_entity.type
_entity.pdbx_description
1 polymer ?
#
loop_
_entity_poly.entity_id
_entity_poly.type
_entity_poly.pdbx_seq_one_letter_code
_entity_poly.pdbx_strand_id
1 'polypeptide(L)' 'TLTGGVAPARAYIEELLPDVLDGRVHPGRVFDRTLPLEQAADGYRAMADREALKVILQP' A
#
# COMPACT_ATOMS: atom_id res chain seq x y z
N THR A 1 22.61 -4.96 -13.73
CA THR A 1 22.39 -3.54 -14.05
C THR A 1 21.39 -2.97 -13.06
N LEU A 2 21.66 -1.80 -12.47
CA LEU A 2 20.62 -1.08 -11.73
C LEU A 2 19.72 -0.37 -12.75
N THR A 3 18.46 -0.76 -12.83
CA THR A 3 17.47 -0.13 -13.72
C THR A 3 16.58 0.80 -12.91
N GLY A 4 16.58 2.09 -13.24
CA GLY A 4 15.66 3.08 -12.69
C GLY A 4 14.40 3.24 -13.56
N GLY A 5 13.32 3.75 -12.97
CA GLY A 5 12.07 4.02 -13.68
C GLY A 5 10.84 3.82 -12.80
N VAL A 6 9.67 4.22 -13.30
CA VAL A 6 8.39 3.92 -12.66
C VAL A 6 8.14 2.42 -12.74
N ALA A 7 7.66 1.80 -11.66
CA ALA A 7 7.27 0.39 -11.69
C ALA A 7 6.13 0.18 -12.71
N PRO A 8 6.31 -0.70 -13.73
CA PRO A 8 5.28 -0.96 -14.73
C PRO A 8 4.16 -1.84 -14.14
N ALA A 9 3.30 -1.28 -13.29
CA ALA A 9 2.29 -2.03 -12.54
C ALA A 9 1.40 -2.93 -13.42
N ARG A 10 1.02 -2.48 -14.63
CA ARG A 10 0.23 -3.28 -15.59
C ARG A 10 0.97 -4.54 -16.08
N ALA A 11 2.29 -4.51 -16.18
CA ALA A 11 3.06 -5.68 -16.58
C ALA A 11 3.07 -6.78 -15.50
N TYR A 12 2.94 -6.39 -14.22
CA TYR A 12 2.99 -7.34 -13.10
C TYR A 12 1.60 -7.78 -12.60
N ILE A 13 0.54 -7.03 -12.91
CA ILE A 13 -0.79 -7.32 -12.34
C ILE A 13 -1.33 -8.69 -12.75
N GLU A 14 -1.13 -9.11 -14.01
CA GLU A 14 -1.62 -10.39 -14.52
C GLU A 14 -0.96 -11.58 -13.81
N GLU A 15 0.30 -11.45 -13.41
CA GLU A 15 1.05 -12.46 -12.67
C GLU A 15 0.74 -12.44 -11.17
N LEU A 16 0.72 -11.25 -10.54
CA LEU A 16 0.65 -11.14 -9.08
C LEU A 16 -0.77 -11.13 -8.50
N LEU A 17 -1.77 -10.70 -9.27
CA LEU A 17 -3.15 -10.63 -8.79
C LEU A 17 -3.72 -12.01 -8.39
N PRO A 18 -3.52 -13.10 -9.16
CA PRO A 18 -3.96 -14.42 -8.76
C PRO A 18 -3.46 -14.84 -7.36
N ASP A 19 -2.19 -14.58 -7.03
CA ASP A 19 -1.64 -14.95 -5.72
C ASP A 19 -2.28 -14.18 -4.55
N VAL A 20 -2.74 -12.94 -4.79
CA VAL A 20 -3.51 -12.17 -3.80
C VAL A 20 -4.92 -12.74 -3.65
N LEU A 21 -5.58 -13.07 -4.77
CA LEU A 21 -6.94 -13.62 -4.78
C LEU A 21 -7.01 -15.04 -4.20
N ASP A 22 -5.99 -15.86 -4.46
CA ASP A 22 -5.82 -17.20 -3.90
C ASP A 22 -5.37 -17.17 -2.43
N GLY A 23 -5.07 -15.98 -1.88
CA GLY A 23 -4.61 -15.81 -0.51
C GLY A 23 -3.20 -16.35 -0.25
N ARG A 24 -2.40 -16.58 -1.29
CA ARG A 24 -0.98 -16.97 -1.16
C ARG A 24 -0.12 -15.82 -0.65
N VAL A 25 -0.48 -14.59 -1.01
CA VAL A 25 0.15 -13.36 -0.53
C VAL A 25 -0.90 -12.42 0.06
N HIS A 26 -0.58 -11.81 1.20
CA HIS A 26 -1.47 -10.88 1.91
C HIS A 26 -0.87 -9.47 1.98
N PRO A 27 -0.84 -8.72 0.86
CA PRO A 27 -0.21 -7.40 0.82
C PRO A 27 -0.88 -6.41 1.78
N GLY A 28 -2.17 -6.60 2.11
CA GLY A 28 -2.90 -5.76 3.04
C GLY A 28 -2.38 -5.76 4.49
N ARG A 29 -1.55 -6.73 4.89
CA ARG A 29 -0.99 -6.78 6.26
C ARG A 29 -0.04 -5.62 6.59
N VAL A 30 0.43 -4.89 5.59
CA VAL A 30 1.26 -3.70 5.80
C VAL A 30 0.47 -2.53 6.37
N PHE A 31 -0.86 -2.50 6.19
CA PHE A 31 -1.72 -1.47 6.75
C PHE A 31 -1.87 -1.66 8.26
N ASP A 32 -1.27 -0.77 9.04
CA ASP A 32 -1.30 -0.77 10.50
C ASP A 32 -2.24 0.30 11.07
N ARG A 33 -2.79 1.17 10.21
CA ARG A 33 -3.70 2.24 10.63
C ARG A 33 -4.80 2.48 9.60
N THR A 34 -6.03 2.64 10.09
CA THR A 34 -7.20 3.00 9.30
C THR A 34 -7.75 4.33 9.78
N LEU A 35 -7.97 5.28 8.87
CA LEU A 35 -8.52 6.61 9.18
C LEU A 35 -9.66 6.97 8.21
N PRO A 36 -10.59 7.85 8.59
CA PRO A 36 -11.56 8.42 7.66
C PRO A 36 -10.86 9.34 6.64
N LEU A 37 -11.43 9.49 5.44
CA LEU A 37 -10.86 10.27 4.34
C LEU A 37 -10.59 11.73 4.72
N GLU A 38 -11.43 12.32 5.58
CA GLU A 38 -11.28 13.70 6.08
C GLU A 38 -9.99 13.90 6.88
N GLN A 39 -9.41 12.82 7.42
CA GLN A 39 -8.19 12.84 8.22
C GLN A 39 -6.94 12.45 7.42
N ALA A 40 -6.98 12.53 6.09
CA ALA A 40 -5.83 12.22 5.24
C ALA A 40 -4.54 12.95 5.69
N ALA A 41 -4.66 14.23 6.08
CA ALA A 41 -3.53 15.03 6.55
C ALA A 41 -2.86 14.43 7.81
N ASP A 42 -3.63 13.88 8.74
CA ASP A 42 -3.10 13.21 9.94
C ASP A 42 -2.42 11.89 9.56
N GLY A 43 -2.97 11.16 8.59
CA GLY A 43 -2.33 9.95 8.04
C GLY A 43 -0.96 10.23 7.44
N TYR A 44 -0.81 11.32 6.68
CA TYR A 44 0.49 11.76 6.16
C TYR A 44 1.46 12.12 7.29
N ARG A 45 1.01 12.87 8.30
CA ARG A 45 1.84 13.28 9.45
C ARG A 45 2.37 12.06 10.19
N ALA A 46 1.49 11.12 10.54
CA ALA A 46 1.86 9.88 11.23
C ALA A 46 2.87 9.02 10.46
N MET A 47 2.77 8.93 9.13
CA MET A 47 3.76 8.22 8.31
C MET A 47 5.10 8.95 8.24
N ALA A 48 5.09 10.30 8.16
CA ALA A 48 6.30 11.11 8.15
C ALA A 48 7.07 11.02 9.49
N ASP A 49 6.33 11.05 10.60
CA ASP A 49 6.85 10.92 11.96
C ASP A 49 7.19 9.47 12.35
N ARG A 50 6.94 8.52 11.42
CA ARG A 50 7.15 7.06 11.60
C ARG A 50 6.35 6.44 12.75
N GLU A 51 5.20 7.01 13.08
CA GLU A 51 4.23 6.45 14.02
C GLU A 51 3.27 5.44 13.35
N ALA A 52 3.16 5.49 12.01
CA ALA A 52 2.40 4.54 11.20
C ALA A 52 3.27 4.00 10.06
N LEU A 53 3.19 2.71 9.79
CA LEU A 53 3.87 2.05 8.68
C LEU A 53 3.16 2.32 7.34
N LYS A 54 1.84 2.09 7.30
CA LYS A 54 0.99 2.33 6.13
C LYS A 54 -0.45 2.59 6.56
N VAL A 55 -0.96 3.75 6.14
CA VAL A 55 -2.35 4.15 6.39
C VAL A 55 -3.26 3.72 5.23
N ILE A 56 -4.44 3.18 5.55
CA ILE A 56 -5.57 3.04 4.63
C ILE A 56 -6.67 4.04 5.00
N LEU A 57 -7.21 4.74 4.00
CA LEU A 57 -8.30 5.69 4.18
C LEU A 57 -9.63 5.03 3.82
N GLN A 58 -10.64 5.24 4.65
CA GLN A 58 -12.02 4.82 4.40
C GLN A 58 -12.86 6.05 4.02
N PRO A 59 -13.67 5.97 2.93
CA PRO A 59 -14.59 7.04 2.54
C PRO A 59 -15.66 7.35 3.59
#